data_AF-A0A7S4M256-F1
#
_entry.id   AF-A0A7S4M256-F1
#
_cell.length_a   1.000
_cell.length_b   1.000
_cell.length_c   1.000
_cell.angle_alpha   90.00
_cell.angle_beta   90.00
_cell.angle_gamma   90.00
#
_symmetry.space_group_name_H-M   'P 1'
#
loop_
_entity.id
_entity.type
_entity.pdbx_description
1 polymer ?
#
loop_
_entity_poly.entity_id
_entity_poly.type
_entity_poly.pdbx_seq_one_letter_code
_entity_poly.pdbx_strand_id
1 'polypeptide(L)'
;CSEMSAAYCHLTLTEGFVNSDPHPGNLMVTPDGQLGLIDFGQTVEIAEHVKVLIAGFLIALRDGDEREVVRLIYSTETRTKLMDEIPFVFLTAEQIRTLSLL
;
A
#
# COMPACT_ATOMS: atom_id res chain seq x y z
N CYS A 1 9.02 11.99 6.02
CA CYS A 1 7.94 11.06 5.60
C CYS A 1 7.93 10.80 4.09
N SER A 2 8.03 11.81 3.22
CA SER A 2 7.93 11.63 1.75
C SER A 2 8.94 10.66 1.15
N GLU A 3 10.22 10.74 1.52
CA GLU A 3 11.26 9.84 0.96
C GLU A 3 11.09 8.38 1.37
N MET A 4 10.69 8.16 2.64
CA MET A 4 10.37 6.82 3.14
C MET A 4 9.19 6.21 2.37
N SER A 5 8.11 6.98 2.21
CA SER A 5 6.95 6.54 1.42
C SER A 5 7.34 6.24 -0.03
N ALA A 6 8.16 7.08 -0.66
CA ALA A 6 8.65 6.85 -2.02
C ALA A 6 9.50 5.57 -2.13
N ALA A 7 10.39 5.32 -1.17
CA ALA A 7 11.21 4.12 -1.16
C ALA A 7 10.38 2.83 -1.04
N TYR A 8 9.42 2.80 -0.11
CA TYR A 8 8.53 1.64 0.04
C TYR A 8 7.57 1.47 -1.15
N CYS A 9 7.05 2.57 -1.72
CA CYS A 9 6.27 2.50 -2.95
C CYS A 9 7.09 1.96 -4.12
N HIS A 10 8.36 2.35 -4.24
CA HIS A 10 9.25 1.82 -5.28
C HIS A 10 9.49 0.32 -5.10
N LEU A 11 9.83 -0.11 -3.88
CA LEU A 11 9.98 -1.54 -3.57
C LEU A 11 8.71 -2.34 -3.91
N THR A 12 7.53 -1.84 -3.55
CA THR A 12 6.28 -2.57 -3.79
C THR A 12 5.84 -2.53 -5.25
N LEU A 13 5.78 -1.35 -5.85
CA LEU A 13 5.17 -1.15 -7.18
C LEU A 13 6.14 -1.40 -8.33
N THR A 14 7.46 -1.27 -8.10
CA THR A 14 8.49 -1.51 -9.12
C THR A 14 9.11 -2.89 -8.90
N GLU A 15 9.70 -3.11 -7.73
CA GLU A 15 10.51 -4.31 -7.46
C GLU A 15 9.67 -5.52 -7.02
N GLY A 16 8.42 -5.33 -6.60
CA GLY A 16 7.55 -6.43 -6.16
C GLY A 16 7.86 -6.95 -4.76
N PHE A 17 8.43 -6.12 -3.88
CA PHE A 17 8.70 -6.47 -2.50
C PHE A 17 7.85 -5.65 -1.53
N VAL A 18 7.25 -6.34 -0.55
CA VAL A 18 6.47 -5.73 0.52
C VAL A 18 7.11 -6.09 1.85
N ASN A 19 7.44 -5.07 2.65
CA ASN A 19 7.91 -5.25 4.01
C ASN A 19 6.71 -5.11 4.97
N SER A 20 6.46 -6.12 5.80
CA SER A 20 5.30 -6.14 6.71
C SER A 20 5.54 -5.38 8.03
N ASP A 21 6.78 -4.94 8.30
CA ASP A 21 7.15 -4.16 9.49
C ASP A 21 8.06 -2.96 9.15
N PRO A 22 7.55 -1.95 8.41
CA PRO A 22 8.32 -0.76 8.06
C PRO A 22 8.46 0.18 9.27
N HIS A 23 9.33 -0.18 10.22
CA HIS A 23 9.57 0.61 11.42
C HIS A 23 10.74 1.61 11.25
N PRO A 24 10.73 2.78 11.94
CA PRO A 24 11.79 3.78 11.81
C PRO A 24 13.20 3.27 12.10
N GLY A 25 13.35 2.28 12.99
CA GLY A 25 14.65 1.65 13.27
C GLY A 25 15.28 0.87 12.09
N ASN A 26 14.52 0.62 11.01
CA ASN A 26 14.99 -0.04 9.79
C ASN A 26 15.52 0.96 8.75
N LEU A 27 15.53 2.25 9.13
CA LEU A 27 15.95 3.36 8.30
C LEU A 27 17.22 3.94 8.87
N MET A 28 18.20 4.17 8.01
CA MET A 28 19.40 4.93 8.32
C MET A 28 19.55 6.07 7.33
N VAL A 29 20.13 7.18 7.77
CA VAL A 29 20.57 8.25 6.87
C VAL A 29 22.07 8.11 6.71
N THR A 30 22.53 7.96 5.47
CA THR A 30 23.95 7.87 5.15
C THR A 30 24.62 9.24 5.32
N PRO A 31 25.96 9.32 5.44
CA PRO A 31 26.68 10.60 5.57
C PRO A 31 26.43 11.59 4.42
N ASP A 32 26.11 11.08 3.24
CA ASP A 32 25.74 11.84 2.04
C ASP A 32 24.24 12.16 1.95
N GLY A 33 23.46 11.82 2.97
CA GLY A 33 22.05 12.20 3.11
C GLY A 33 21.05 11.27 2.43
N GLN A 34 21.46 10.07 2.01
CA GLN A 34 20.56 9.09 1.40
C GLN A 34 19.86 8.24 2.45
N LEU A 35 18.68 7.72 2.10
CA LEU A 35 17.93 6.78 2.93
C LEU A 35 18.43 5.34 2.67
N GLY A 36 19.01 4.72 3.70
CA GLY A 36 19.36 3.30 3.72
C GLY A 36 18.28 2.47 4.42
N LEU A 37 17.85 1.38 3.77
CA LEU A 37 16.99 0.35 4.35
C LEU A 37 17.86 -0.81 4.82
N ILE A 38 17.76 -1.19 6.09
CA ILE A 38 18.72 -2.15 6.70
C ILE A 38 18.13 -3.49 7.13
N ASP A 39 16.81 -3.61 7.21
CA ASP A 39 16.14 -4.85 7.60
C ASP A 39 15.14 -5.29 6.52
N PHE A 40 15.36 -6.51 6.04
CA PHE A 40 14.51 -7.18 5.06
C PHE A 40 13.95 -8.51 5.60
N GLY A 41 14.12 -8.82 6.88
CA GLY A 41 13.72 -10.09 7.50
C GLY A 41 12.22 -10.39 7.47
N GLN A 42 11.39 -9.35 7.30
CA GLN A 42 9.93 -9.43 7.16
C GLN A 42 9.46 -8.96 5.76
N THR A 43 10.29 -9.19 4.74
CA THR A 43 9.98 -8.84 3.34
C THR A 43 9.46 -10.05 2.58
N VAL A 44 8.38 -9.86 1.82
CA VAL A 44 7.80 -10.87 0.94
C VAL A 44 7.80 -10.38 -0.50
N GLU A 45 8.07 -11.28 -1.43
CA GLU A 45 7.86 -11.03 -2.86
C GLU A 45 6.39 -11.19 -3.21
N ILE A 46 5.88 -10.32 -4.07
CA ILE A 46 4.51 -10.36 -4.57
C ILE A 46 4.51 -10.57 -6.08
N ALA A 47 3.53 -11.34 -6.56
CA ALA A 47 3.39 -11.59 -7.99
C ALA A 47 3.00 -10.32 -8.77
N GLU A 48 3.35 -10.26 -10.04
CA GLU A 48 3.10 -9.09 -10.90
C GLU A 48 1.62 -8.65 -10.92
N HIS A 49 0.69 -9.60 -10.94
CA HIS A 49 -0.74 -9.28 -10.90
C HIS A 49 -1.15 -8.57 -9.60
N VAL A 50 -0.48 -8.87 -8.47
CA VAL A 50 -0.70 -8.20 -7.18
C VAL A 50 -0.20 -6.76 -7.23
N LYS A 51 0.95 -6.51 -7.87
CA LYS A 51 1.45 -5.13 -8.09
C LYS A 51 0.43 -4.29 -8.86
N VAL A 52 -0.14 -4.84 -9.92
CA VAL A 52 -1.17 -4.18 -10.74
C VAL A 52 -2.43 -3.91 -9.92
N LEU A 53 -2.87 -4.86 -9.09
CA LEU A 53 -4.02 -4.69 -8.20
C LEU A 53 -3.79 -3.56 -7.19
N ILE A 54 -2.61 -3.51 -6.55
CA ILE A 54 -2.26 -2.43 -5.61
C ILE A 54 -2.22 -1.07 -6.33
N ALA A 55 -1.60 -0.99 -7.51
CA ALA A 55 -1.55 0.24 -8.29
C ALA A 55 -2.96 0.73 -8.68
N GLY A 56 -3.81 -0.17 -9.16
CA GLY A 56 -5.20 0.16 -9.49
C GLY A 56 -6.00 0.62 -8.27
N PHE A 57 -5.78 -0.01 -7.11
CA PHE A 57 -6.44 0.36 -5.87
C PHE A 57 -6.03 1.77 -5.42
N LEU A 58 -4.72 2.10 -5.45
CA LEU A 58 -4.24 3.44 -5.12
C LEU A 58 -4.78 4.53 -6.06
N ILE A 59 -4.90 4.22 -7.36
CA ILE A 59 -5.51 5.12 -8.36
C ILE A 59 -6.99 5.35 -8.05
N ALA A 60 -7.75 4.27 -7.79
CA ALA A 60 -9.17 4.35 -7.47
C ALA A 60 -9.41 5.13 -6.15
N LEU A 61 -8.57 4.93 -5.14
CA LEU A 61 -8.60 5.72 -3.89
C LEU A 61 -8.36 7.21 -4.15
N ARG A 62 -7.32 7.55 -4.94
CA ARG A 62 -6.99 8.94 -5.30
C ARG A 62 -8.16 9.62 -6.02
N ASP A 63 -8.79 8.90 -6.95
CA ASP A 63 -9.86 9.43 -7.78
C ASP A 63 -11.23 9.43 -7.05
N GLY A 64 -11.30 8.84 -5.86
CA GLY A 64 -12.55 8.67 -5.13
C GLY A 64 -13.53 7.71 -5.83
N ASP A 65 -13.04 6.81 -6.67
CA ASP A 65 -13.87 5.81 -7.36
C ASP A 65 -14.18 4.63 -6.43
N GLU A 66 -15.18 4.82 -5.57
CA GLU A 66 -15.64 3.83 -4.61
C GLU A 66 -16.04 2.50 -5.29
N ARG A 67 -16.59 2.55 -6.51
CA ARG A 67 -17.01 1.34 -7.23
C ARG A 67 -15.82 0.53 -7.67
N GLU A 68 -14.79 1.19 -8.19
CA GLU A 68 -13.57 0.53 -8.63
C GLU A 68 -12.79 -0.03 -7.44
N VAL A 69 -12.72 0.71 -6.32
CA VAL A 69 -12.16 0.21 -5.05
C VAL A 69 -12.83 -1.10 -4.64
N VAL A 70 -14.17 -1.12 -4.59
CA VAL A 70 -14.95 -2.31 -4.27
C VAL A 70 -14.65 -3.44 -5.25
N ARG A 71 -14.71 -3.17 -6.55
CA ARG A 71 -14.45 -4.18 -7.59
C ARG A 71 -13.07 -4.82 -7.43
N LEU A 72 -12.03 -4.02 -7.18
CA LEU A 72 -10.66 -4.49 -7.01
C LEU A 72 -10.51 -5.37 -5.77
N ILE A 73 -11.12 -4.99 -4.64
CA ILE A 73 -11.13 -5.83 -3.43
C ILE A 73 -11.79 -7.18 -3.70
N TYR A 74 -12.97 -7.20 -4.33
CA TYR A 74 -13.69 -8.44 -4.66
C TYR A 74 -12.98 -9.28 -5.74
N SER A 75 -12.10 -8.68 -6.55
CA SER A 75 -11.29 -9.41 -7.53
C SER A 75 -10.12 -10.17 -6.93
N THR A 76 -9.76 -9.89 -5.67
CA THR A 76 -8.77 -10.66 -4.92
C THR A 76 -9.39 -11.97 -4.42
N GLU A 77 -8.62 -13.05 -4.36
CA GLU A 77 -9.06 -14.31 -3.72
C GLU A 77 -9.19 -14.19 -2.18
N THR A 78 -8.97 -12.99 -1.63
CA THR A 78 -8.95 -12.72 -0.20
C THR A 78 -10.36 -12.63 0.36
N ARG A 79 -10.94 -13.78 0.72
CA ARG A 79 -12.11 -13.83 1.62
C ARG A 79 -11.71 -13.42 3.03
N THR A 80 -11.89 -12.16 3.39
CA THR A 80 -11.92 -11.75 4.79
C THR A 80 -13.35 -11.78 5.31
N LYS A 81 -13.55 -12.17 6.59
CA LYS A 81 -14.86 -12.08 7.29
C LYS A 81 -15.50 -10.69 7.22
N LEU A 82 -14.69 -9.68 6.90
CA LEU A 82 -15.06 -8.29 6.70
C LEU A 82 -15.89 -8.06 5.41
N MET A 83 -15.88 -8.97 4.44
CA MET A 83 -16.69 -8.89 3.22
C MET A 83 -18.15 -9.31 3.43
N ASP A 84 -18.44 -10.02 4.52
CA ASP A 84 -19.81 -10.38 4.92
C ASP A 84 -20.48 -9.25 5.73
N GLU A 85 -19.68 -8.31 6.26
CA GLU A 85 -20.16 -7.10 6.92
C GLU A 85 -19.98 -5.90 5.98
N ILE A 86 -21.10 -5.30 5.60
CA ILE A 86 -21.21 -4.12 4.74
C ILE A 86 -20.48 -2.81 5.22
N PRO A 87 -19.84 -2.67 6.42
CA PRO A 87 -19.15 -1.42 6.78
C PRO A 87 -17.85 -1.10 6.00
N PHE A 88 -17.23 -2.04 5.28
CA PHE A 88 -15.89 -1.80 4.70
C PHE A 88 -15.88 -0.67 3.64
N VAL A 89 -16.97 -0.53 2.86
CA VAL A 89 -17.11 0.54 1.86
C VAL A 89 -17.12 1.92 2.53
N PHE A 90 -17.77 2.04 3.70
CA PHE A 90 -17.83 3.30 4.44
C PHE A 90 -16.49 3.69 5.09
N LEU A 91 -15.70 2.70 5.55
CA LEU A 91 -14.35 2.93 6.06
C LEU A 91 -13.39 3.47 4.98
N THR A 92 -13.51 2.97 3.74
CA THR A 92 -12.70 3.50 2.63
C THR A 92 -13.06 4.95 2.30
N ALA A 93 -14.34 5.33 2.29
CA ALA A 93 -14.76 6.70 1.96
C ALA A 93 -14.28 7.76 2.99
N GLU A 94 -14.09 7.38 4.25
CA GLU A 94 -13.55 8.26 5.30
C GLU A 94 -12.02 8.34 5.24
N GLN A 95 -11.34 7.22 4.96
CA GLN A 95 -9.89 7.17 4.76
C GLN A 95 -9.44 7.87 3.46
N ILE A 96 -10.20 7.75 2.36
CA ILE A 96 -9.99 8.48 1.10
C ILE A 96 -10.04 10.00 1.34
N ARG A 97 -10.99 10.47 2.16
CA ARG A 97 -11.13 11.89 2.52
C ARG A 97 -9.93 12.42 3.29
N THR A 98 -9.25 11.56 4.04
CA THR A 98 -8.06 11.94 4.82
C THR A 98 -6.81 12.00 3.94
N LEU A 99 -6.72 11.13 2.93
CA LEU A 99 -5.61 11.09 1.96
C LEU A 99 -5.69 12.19 0.88
N SER A 100 -6.87 12.73 0.60
CA SER A 100 -7.07 13.84 -0.35
C SER A 100 -6.82 15.24 0.27
N LEU A 101 -6.44 15.29 1.56
CA LEU A 101 -6.07 16.50 2.31
C LEU A 101 -4.56 16.59 2.61
N LEU A 102 -3.75 15.68 2.05
CA LEU A 102 -2.28 15.73 2.03
C LEU A 102 -1.78 16.06 0.62
#